data_AF-A0A947VKF7-F1
#
_entry.id   AF-A0A947VKF7-F1
#
_cell.length_a   1.000
_cell.length_b   1.000
_cell.length_c   1.000
_cell.angle_alpha   90.00
_cell.angle_beta   90.00
_cell.angle_gamma   90.00
#
_symmetry.space_group_name_H-M   'P 1'
#
loop_
_entity.id
_entity.type
_entity.pdbx_description
1 polymer ?
#
loop_
_entity_poly.entity_id
_entity_poly.type
_entity_poly.pdbx_seq_one_letter_code
_entity_poly.pdbx_strand_id
1 'polypeptide(L)'
;MARETFTKEQFWSELDALGEEDVRIRFSVTKQFGDVGPKHELAKLWLSDKREAREAASMAKIRRDVRVDRYIAIAAIIIAAIAAHAEIKWLISLVISWLS
;
A
#
# COMPACT_ATOMS: atom_id res chain seq x y z
N MET A 1 11.17 -16.97 -44.26
CA MET A 1 11.15 -17.17 -42.79
C MET A 1 10.55 -15.91 -42.17
N ALA A 2 9.26 -15.94 -41.81
CA ALA A 2 8.59 -14.79 -41.22
C ALA A 2 9.09 -14.59 -39.78
N ARG A 3 9.80 -13.48 -39.54
CA ARG A 3 10.19 -13.07 -38.18
C ARG A 3 8.91 -12.63 -37.46
N GLU A 4 8.48 -13.39 -36.47
CA GLU A 4 7.37 -13.02 -35.59
C GLU A 4 7.66 -11.64 -34.97
N THR A 5 6.90 -10.65 -35.41
CA THR A 5 7.09 -9.22 -35.12
C THR A 5 6.25 -8.79 -33.93
N PHE A 6 6.01 -9.68 -32.98
CA PHE A 6 5.29 -9.32 -31.77
C PHE A 6 6.29 -8.83 -30.73
N THR A 7 6.15 -7.57 -30.31
CA THR A 7 6.97 -6.98 -29.25
C THR A 7 6.34 -7.24 -27.89
N LYS A 8 7.17 -7.32 -26.85
CA LYS A 8 6.71 -7.51 -25.46
C LYS A 8 5.72 -6.42 -25.07
N GLU A 9 6.02 -5.16 -25.43
CA GLU A 9 5.17 -4.02 -25.10
C GLU A 9 3.79 -4.10 -25.75
N GLN A 10 3.71 -4.51 -27.02
CA GLN A 10 2.43 -4.66 -27.71
C GLN A 10 1.55 -5.73 -27.05
N PHE A 11 2.14 -6.88 -26.72
CA PHE A 11 1.39 -7.95 -26.06
C PHE A 11 0.96 -7.57 -24.66
N TRP A 12 1.81 -6.89 -23.89
CA TRP A 12 1.43 -6.39 -22.58
C TRP A 12 0.33 -5.32 -22.65
N SER A 13 0.33 -4.49 -23.69
CA SER A 13 -0.77 -3.55 -23.95
C SER A 13 -2.09 -4.27 -24.27
N GLU A 14 -2.04 -5.39 -24.99
CA GLU A 14 -3.22 -6.23 -25.24
C GLU A 14 -3.73 -6.87 -23.94
N LEU A 15 -2.83 -7.35 -23.08
CA LEU A 15 -3.18 -7.88 -21.75
C LEU A 15 -3.79 -6.80 -20.84
N ASP A 16 -3.27 -5.57 -20.89
CA ASP A 16 -3.85 -4.44 -20.17
C ASP A 16 -5.25 -4.08 -20.68
N ALA A 17 -5.49 -4.15 -21.99
CA ALA A 17 -6.82 -3.91 -22.57
C ALA A 17 -7.83 -5.01 -22.21
N LEU A 18 -7.36 -6.26 -22.06
CA LEU A 18 -8.16 -7.39 -21.58
C LEU A 18 -8.49 -7.27 -20.09
N GLY A 19 -7.56 -6.76 -19.30
CA GLY A 19 -7.69 -6.68 -17.85
C GLY A 19 -7.24 -7.96 -17.14
N GLU A 20 -6.78 -7.78 -15.90
CA GLU A 20 -6.07 -8.81 -15.14
C GLU A 20 -6.90 -10.07 -14.88
N GLU A 21 -8.21 -9.94 -14.65
CA GLU A 21 -9.08 -11.09 -14.37
C GLU A 21 -9.27 -11.97 -15.61
N ASP A 22 -9.51 -11.35 -16.77
CA ASP A 22 -9.64 -12.07 -18.03
C ASP A 22 -8.31 -12.73 -18.44
N VAL A 23 -7.19 -12.05 -18.21
CA VAL A 23 -5.86 -12.64 -18.44
C VAL A 23 -5.62 -13.83 -17.51
N ARG A 24 -6.01 -13.74 -16.24
CA ARG A 24 -5.87 -14.84 -15.28
C ARG A 24 -6.75 -16.03 -15.66
N ILE A 25 -8.00 -15.80 -16.07
CA ILE A 25 -8.88 -16.86 -16.57
C ILE A 25 -8.27 -17.49 -17.82
N ARG A 26 -7.76 -16.69 -18.76
CA ARG A 26 -7.19 -17.20 -20.01
C ARG A 26 -5.87 -17.94 -19.84
N PHE A 27 -5.09 -17.53 -18.84
CA PHE A 27 -3.83 -18.15 -18.45
C PHE A 27 -4.05 -19.46 -17.69
N SER A 28 -4.92 -19.47 -16.68
CA SER A 28 -5.10 -20.61 -15.78
C SER A 28 -6.17 -21.61 -16.22
N VAL A 29 -7.26 -21.14 -16.86
CA VAL A 29 -8.44 -21.97 -17.17
C VAL A 29 -8.41 -22.44 -18.62
N THR A 30 -8.23 -21.52 -19.58
CA THR A 30 -8.32 -21.88 -21.00
C THR A 30 -6.97 -22.20 -21.63
N LYS A 31 -5.86 -22.07 -20.89
CA LYS A 31 -4.48 -22.28 -21.36
C LYS A 31 -4.20 -21.63 -22.72
N GLN A 32 -4.80 -20.46 -22.95
CA GLN A 32 -4.86 -19.83 -24.27
C GLN A 32 -3.49 -19.34 -24.74
N PHE A 33 -2.58 -19.11 -23.80
CA PHE A 33 -1.20 -18.73 -24.03
C PHE A 33 -0.25 -19.93 -24.16
N GLY A 34 -0.80 -21.16 -24.17
CA GLY A 34 -0.05 -22.42 -24.09
C GLY A 34 0.42 -22.72 -22.67
N ASP A 35 0.86 -23.96 -22.43
CA ASP A 35 1.53 -24.36 -21.18
C ASP A 35 3.03 -24.01 -21.20
N VAL A 36 3.63 -23.93 -22.40
CA VAL A 36 5.06 -23.66 -22.58
C VAL A 36 5.23 -22.80 -23.83
N GLY A 37 5.88 -21.64 -23.68
CA GLY A 37 6.19 -20.75 -24.80
C GLY A 37 6.45 -19.30 -24.40
N PRO A 38 6.96 -18.47 -25.32
CA PRO A 38 7.30 -17.07 -25.05
C PRO A 38 6.09 -16.24 -24.62
N LYS A 39 4.89 -16.52 -25.14
CA LYS A 39 3.64 -15.86 -24.72
C LYS A 39 3.20 -16.27 -23.32
N HIS A 40 3.38 -17.53 -22.94
CA HIS A 40 3.11 -18.01 -21.58
C HIS A 40 4.01 -17.31 -20.56
N GLU A 41 5.32 -17.30 -20.80
CA GLU A 41 6.28 -16.60 -19.91
C GLU A 41 6.00 -15.10 -19.82
N LEU A 42 5.64 -14.46 -20.94
CA LEU A 42 5.31 -13.03 -20.94
C LEU A 42 4.01 -12.70 -20.21
N ALA A 43 2.98 -13.56 -20.31
CA ALA A 43 1.74 -13.39 -19.54
C ALA A 43 1.98 -13.63 -18.04
N LYS A 44 2.81 -14.63 -17.69
CA LYS A 44 3.22 -14.91 -16.32
C LYS A 44 4.00 -13.74 -15.71
N LEU A 45 4.97 -13.20 -16.45
CA LEU A 45 5.73 -12.01 -16.04
C LEU A 45 4.81 -10.80 -15.84
N TRP A 46 3.86 -10.58 -16.75
CA TRP A 46 2.88 -9.50 -16.62
C TRP A 46 2.02 -9.64 -15.35
N LEU A 47 1.52 -10.85 -15.05
CA LEU A 47 0.76 -11.11 -13.83
C LEU A 47 1.62 -10.92 -12.56
N SER A 48 2.90 -11.29 -12.61
CA SER A 48 3.85 -11.04 -11.51
C SER A 48 4.07 -9.54 -11.28
N ASP A 49 4.24 -8.77 -12.35
CA ASP A 49 4.45 -7.32 -12.30
C ASP A 49 3.23 -6.61 -11.68
N LYS A 50 2.00 -6.98 -12.09
CA LYS A 50 0.77 -6.46 -11.48
C LYS A 50 0.66 -6.81 -10.00
N ARG A 51 1.08 -8.02 -9.61
CA ARG A 51 1.09 -8.44 -8.21
C ARG A 51 2.09 -7.63 -7.38
N GLU A 52 3.31 -7.45 -7.86
CA GLU A 52 4.33 -6.63 -7.20
C GLU A 52 3.87 -5.18 -7.04
N ALA A 53 3.22 -4.61 -8.06
CA ALA A 53 2.64 -3.27 -7.97
C ALA A 53 1.57 -3.16 -6.87
N ARG A 54 0.71 -4.18 -6.71
CA ARG A 54 -0.28 -4.24 -5.62
C ARG A 54 0.37 -4.39 -4.25
N GLU A 55 1.39 -5.23 -4.12
CA GLU A 55 2.14 -5.43 -2.88
C GLU A 55 2.92 -4.16 -2.49
N ALA A 56 3.50 -3.45 -3.44
CA ALA A 56 4.14 -2.16 -3.20
C ALA A 56 3.12 -1.10 -2.73
N ALA A 57 1.95 -1.06 -3.35
CA ALA A 57 0.88 -0.14 -2.96
C ALA A 57 0.33 -0.45 -1.56
N SER A 58 0.18 -1.74 -1.21
CA SER A 58 -0.28 -2.14 0.13
C SER A 58 0.77 -1.84 1.21
N MET A 59 2.05 -2.07 0.93
CA MET A 59 3.15 -1.71 1.83
C MET A 59 3.25 -0.19 2.04
N ALA A 60 3.03 0.61 0.99
CA ALA A 60 2.98 2.06 1.09
C ALA A 60 1.83 2.55 1.99
N LYS A 61 0.66 1.87 1.92
CA LYS A 61 -0.48 2.16 2.77
C LYS A 61 -0.20 1.82 4.24
N ILE A 62 0.33 0.62 4.51
CA ILE A 62 0.72 0.20 5.87
C ILE A 62 1.72 1.19 6.49
N ARG A 63 2.70 1.64 5.71
CA ARG A 63 3.69 2.62 6.19
C ARG A 63 3.06 3.98 6.55
N ARG A 64 1.97 4.39 5.89
CA ARG A 64 1.22 5.60 6.26
C ARG A 64 0.45 5.40 7.56
N ASP A 65 -0.25 4.30 7.72
CA ASP A 65 -1.08 4.05 8.90
C ASP A 65 -0.23 3.99 10.18
N VAL A 66 0.92 3.29 10.15
CA VAL A 66 1.87 3.25 11.28
C VAL A 66 2.40 4.63 11.65
N ARG A 67 2.53 5.54 10.67
CA ARG A 67 3.00 6.90 10.92
C ARG A 67 1.94 7.73 11.65
N VAL A 68 0.66 7.57 11.27
CA VAL A 68 -0.47 8.28 11.90
C VAL A 68 -0.62 7.87 13.37
N ASP A 69 -0.54 6.57 13.68
CA ASP A 69 -0.65 6.08 15.06
C ASP A 69 0.43 6.64 15.99
N ARG A 70 1.68 6.77 15.49
CA ARG A 70 2.77 7.38 16.26
C ARG A 70 2.51 8.85 16.56
N TYR A 71 1.97 9.62 15.61
CA TYR A 71 1.64 11.04 15.85
C TYR A 71 0.50 11.20 16.86
N ILE A 72 -0.52 10.34 16.81
CA ILE A 72 -1.62 10.36 17.78
C ILE A 72 -1.10 10.03 19.19
N ALA A 73 -0.25 9.02 19.33
CA ALA A 73 0.34 8.66 20.62
C ALA A 73 1.19 9.80 21.21
N ILE A 74 2.03 10.45 20.40
CA ILE A 74 2.83 11.60 20.85
C ILE A 74 1.94 12.79 21.23
N ALA A 75 0.90 13.08 20.43
CA ALA A 75 -0.05 14.16 20.73
C ALA A 75 -0.80 13.92 22.04
N ALA A 76 -1.24 12.68 22.30
CA ALA A 76 -1.90 12.32 23.56
C ALA A 76 -0.99 12.52 24.78
N ILE A 77 0.31 12.16 24.67
CA ILE A 77 1.30 12.37 25.74
C ILE A 77 1.48 13.87 26.02
N ILE A 78 1.60 14.69 24.98
CA ILE A 78 1.76 16.15 25.13
C ILE A 78 0.52 16.76 25.81
N ILE A 79 -0.69 16.38 25.37
CA ILE A 79 -1.94 16.87 25.95
C ILE A 79 -2.04 16.49 27.44
N ALA A 80 -1.72 15.23 27.79
CA ALA A 80 -1.73 14.77 29.17
C ALA A 80 -0.70 15.53 30.04
N ALA A 81 0.50 15.82 29.52
CA ALA A 81 1.50 16.59 30.22
C ALA A 81 1.07 18.04 30.49
N ILE A 82 0.40 18.68 29.52
CA ILE A 82 -0.14 20.04 29.68
C ILE A 82 -1.26 20.07 30.72
N ALA A 83 -2.18 19.10 30.68
CA ALA A 83 -3.28 19.00 31.64
C ALA A 83 -2.77 18.83 33.08
N ALA A 84 -1.80 17.94 33.30
CA ALA A 84 -1.16 17.76 34.60
C ALA A 84 -0.48 19.04 35.11
N HIS A 85 0.17 19.80 34.22
CA HIS A 85 0.79 21.08 34.58
C HIS A 85 -0.23 22.15 34.97
N ALA A 86 -1.41 22.16 34.33
CA ALA A 86 -2.50 23.08 34.66
C ALA A 86 -3.10 22.77 36.04
N GLU A 87 -3.31 21.49 36.35
CA GLU A 87 -3.80 21.05 37.67
C GLU A 87 -2.83 21.43 38.79
N ILE A 88 -1.52 21.23 38.57
CA ILE A 88 -0.48 21.63 39.53
C ILE A 88 -0.51 23.16 39.77
N LYS A 89 -0.64 23.97 38.72
CA LYS A 89 -0.73 25.44 38.85
C LYS A 89 -1.98 25.89 39.60
N TRP A 90 -3.10 25.21 39.38
CA TRP A 90 -4.35 25.48 40.09
C TRP A 90 -4.21 25.19 41.59
N LEU A 91 -3.63 24.05 41.95
CA LEU A 91 -3.36 23.68 43.36
C LEU A 91 -2.44 24.67 44.06
N ILE A 92 -1.36 25.11 43.40
CA ILE A 92 -0.44 26.11 43.98
C ILE A 92 -1.16 27.44 44.22
N SER A 93 -1.99 27.88 43.27
CA SER A 93 -2.77 29.13 43.41
C SER A 93 -3.78 29.04 44.56
N LEU A 94 -4.42 27.88 44.74
CA LEU A 94 -5.34 27.64 45.84
C LEU A 94 -4.62 27.76 47.20
N VAL A 95 -3.45 27.15 47.35
CA VAL A 95 -2.67 27.18 48.60
C VAL A 95 -2.20 28.61 48.93
N ILE A 96 -1.72 29.36 47.94
CA ILE A 96 -1.29 30.76 48.13
C ILE A 96 -2.47 31.64 48.57
N SER A 97 -3.66 31.43 48.01
CA SER A 97 -4.86 32.20 48.39
C SER A 97 -5.33 31.95 49.83
N TRP A 98 -4.99 30.81 50.44
CA TRP A 98 -5.33 30.50 51.84
C TRP A 98 -4.31 31.06 52.84
N LEU A 99 -3.12 31.43 52.37
CA LEU A 99 -2.01 31.96 53.17
C LEU A 99 -1.93 33.49 53.19
N SER A 100 -2.71 34.17 52.35
CA SER A 100 -2.84 35.64 52.30
C SER A 100 -4.12 36.11 52.95
#